data_AF-A0A482W6G5-F1
#
_entry.id   AF-A0A482W6G5-F1
#
_cell.length_a   1.000
_cell.length_b   1.000
_cell.length_c   1.000
_cell.angle_alpha   90.00
_cell.angle_beta   90.00
_cell.angle_gamma   90.00
#
_symmetry.space_group_name_H-M   'P 1'
#
loop_
_entity.id
_entity.type
_entity.pdbx_description
1 polymer ?
#
loop_
_entity_poly.entity_id
_entity_poly.type
_entity_poly.pdbx_seq_one_letter_code
_entity_poly.pdbx_strand_id
1 'polypeptide(L)'
;MYCLLDQNLSAHCVNCSKKCSDSPKRREVCGSDGRTYPSACHLREKTCRQGKAIPIAYKGPCREGATCSNVRCQDRQSCLMDLATGMPRCVSCTSTCRPRQMHGPICGTNNSTYHSWCDMMQDSCEKGFIINTKYPGKCVSSAPAVQKK
;
A
#
# COMPACT_ATOMS: atom_id res chain seq x y z
N MET A 1 -18.13 -13.40 -7.50
CA MET A 1 -17.70 -11.99 -7.62
C MET A 1 -17.20 -11.53 -6.26
N TYR A 2 -16.11 -10.79 -6.19
CA TYR A 2 -15.46 -10.38 -4.94
C TYR A 2 -15.39 -8.85 -4.86
N CYS A 3 -15.51 -8.29 -3.65
CA CYS A 3 -15.31 -6.87 -3.40
C CYS A 3 -13.83 -6.65 -3.02
N LEU A 4 -13.14 -5.78 -3.76
CA LEU A 4 -11.76 -5.38 -3.48
C LEU A 4 -11.71 -3.88 -3.20
N LEU A 5 -11.12 -3.51 -2.07
CA LEU A 5 -10.78 -2.11 -1.79
C LEU A 5 -9.45 -1.74 -2.44
N ASP A 6 -9.44 -0.63 -3.18
CA ASP A 6 -8.22 -0.04 -3.72
C ASP A 6 -7.45 0.77 -2.66
N GLN A 7 -6.36 1.42 -3.07
CA GLN A 7 -5.53 2.23 -2.18
C GLN A 7 -6.25 3.47 -1.61
N ASN A 8 -7.34 3.93 -2.24
CA ASN A 8 -8.19 5.01 -1.73
C ASN A 8 -9.33 4.48 -0.85
N LEU A 9 -9.37 3.16 -0.60
CA LEU A 9 -10.46 2.44 0.06
C LEU A 9 -11.78 2.51 -0.72
N SER A 10 -11.72 2.70 -2.04
CA SER A 10 -12.89 2.60 -2.91
C SER A 10 -13.16 1.13 -3.25
N ALA A 11 -14.43 0.73 -3.23
CA ALA A 11 -14.86 -0.64 -3.48
C ALA A 11 -15.01 -0.94 -4.97
N HIS A 12 -14.40 -2.04 -5.42
CA HIS A 12 -14.46 -2.53 -6.79
C HIS A 12 -14.94 -3.98 -6.83
N CYS A 13 -15.90 -4.29 -7.71
CA CYS A 13 -16.31 -5.67 -7.96
C CYS A 13 -15.35 -6.33 -8.95
N VAL A 14 -14.66 -7.38 -8.53
CA VAL A 14 -13.65 -8.07 -9.32
C VAL A 14 -13.92 -9.58 -9.39
N ASN A 15 -13.37 -10.23 -10.43
CA ASN A 15 -13.39 -11.68 -10.55
C ASN A 15 -12.01 -12.28 -10.26
N CYS A 16 -11.93 -13.15 -9.26
CA CYS A 16 -10.66 -13.71 -8.77
C CYS A 16 -10.33 -15.09 -9.39
N SER A 17 -10.64 -15.30 -10.66
CA SER A 17 -10.48 -16.62 -11.33
C SER A 17 -9.05 -16.98 -11.72
N LYS A 18 -8.06 -16.10 -11.51
CA LYS A 18 -6.68 -16.38 -11.90
C LYS A 18 -6.09 -17.46 -11.01
N LYS A 19 -5.91 -18.66 -11.58
CA LYS A 19 -5.07 -19.71 -11.00
C LYS A 19 -3.62 -19.41 -11.33
N CYS A 20 -2.77 -19.37 -10.32
CA CYS A 20 -1.33 -19.21 -10.49
C CYS A 20 -0.68 -20.58 -10.75
N SER A 21 0.26 -20.63 -11.70
CA SER A 21 1.12 -21.80 -11.88
C SER A 21 2.16 -21.88 -10.76
N ASP A 22 2.69 -23.08 -10.56
CA ASP A 22 3.79 -23.28 -9.62
C ASP A 22 4.97 -22.36 -9.97
N SER A 23 5.60 -21.81 -8.93
CA SER A 23 6.57 -20.72 -9.05
C SER A 23 7.86 -21.09 -8.31
N PRO A 24 9.03 -21.00 -8.96
CA PRO A 24 10.29 -21.29 -8.29
C PRO A 24 10.57 -20.28 -7.17
N LYS A 25 11.24 -20.71 -6.10
CA LYS A 25 11.56 -19.88 -4.91
C LYS A 25 12.16 -18.50 -5.25
N ARG A 26 12.96 -18.40 -6.32
CA ARG A 26 13.52 -17.11 -6.80
C ARG A 26 12.48 -16.04 -7.20
N ARG A 27 11.19 -16.40 -7.33
CA ARG A 27 10.09 -15.48 -7.64
C ARG A 27 9.31 -15.03 -6.41
N GLU A 28 9.70 -15.48 -5.22
CA GLU A 28 9.07 -15.09 -3.96
C GLU A 28 9.04 -13.58 -3.77
N VAL A 29 8.02 -13.12 -3.05
CA VAL A 29 7.85 -11.71 -2.67
C VAL A 29 7.40 -11.63 -1.21
N CYS A 30 7.85 -10.60 -0.51
CA CYS A 30 7.35 -10.27 0.81
C CYS A 30 6.15 -9.33 0.66
N GLY A 31 5.01 -9.70 1.25
CA GLY A 31 3.83 -8.84 1.32
C GLY A 31 3.96 -7.82 2.45
N SER A 32 3.26 -6.69 2.34
CA SER A 32 3.18 -5.69 3.40
C SER A 32 2.42 -6.18 4.64
N ASP A 33 1.85 -7.38 4.60
CA ASP A 33 1.25 -8.09 5.73
C ASP A 33 2.26 -9.02 6.46
N GLY A 34 3.53 -8.99 6.05
CA GLY A 34 4.62 -9.73 6.69
C GLY A 34 4.71 -11.18 6.27
N ARG A 35 3.95 -11.59 5.24
CA ARG A 35 3.97 -12.96 4.71
C ARG A 35 4.77 -13.07 3.42
N THR A 36 5.53 -14.15 3.31
CA THR A 36 6.16 -14.55 2.05
C THR A 36 5.13 -15.21 1.14
N TYR A 37 5.08 -14.77 -0.11
CA TYR A 37 4.24 -15.35 -1.15
C TYR A 37 5.11 -16.00 -2.23
N PRO A 38 4.73 -17.17 -2.79
CA PRO A 38 5.53 -17.86 -3.80
C PRO A 38 5.78 -17.03 -5.07
N SER A 39 4.87 -16.13 -5.41
CA SER A 39 5.08 -15.11 -6.42
C SER A 39 4.10 -13.94 -6.30
N ALA A 40 4.37 -12.87 -7.05
CA ALA A 40 3.43 -11.75 -7.21
C ALA A 40 2.06 -12.16 -7.78
N CYS A 41 1.92 -13.34 -8.41
CA CYS A 41 0.62 -13.86 -8.80
C CYS A 41 -0.17 -14.32 -7.56
N HIS A 42 0.45 -15.17 -6.73
CA HIS A 42 -0.17 -15.73 -5.53
C HIS A 42 -0.57 -14.65 -4.53
N LEU A 43 0.26 -13.60 -4.37
CA LEU A 43 -0.09 -12.44 -3.54
C LEU A 43 -1.33 -11.71 -4.06
N ARG A 44 -1.44 -11.51 -5.38
CA ARG A 44 -2.62 -10.86 -6.00
C ARG A 44 -3.86 -11.74 -5.90
N GLU A 45 -3.71 -13.05 -6.06
CA GLU A 45 -4.81 -14.01 -5.87
C GLU A 45 -5.34 -13.94 -4.43
N LYS A 46 -4.44 -13.96 -3.44
CA LYS A 46 -4.79 -13.80 -2.02
C LYS A 46 -5.49 -12.47 -1.76
N THR A 47 -4.90 -11.37 -2.22
CA THR A 47 -5.45 -10.01 -2.14
C THR A 47 -6.87 -9.94 -2.69
N CYS A 48 -7.09 -10.51 -3.88
CA CYS A 48 -8.38 -10.51 -4.56
C CYS A 48 -9.45 -11.22 -3.73
N ARG A 49 -9.14 -12.41 -3.20
CA ARG A 49 -10.07 -13.19 -2.38
C ARG A 49 -10.29 -12.59 -0.98
N GLN A 50 -9.29 -11.93 -0.43
CA GLN A 50 -9.36 -11.26 0.88
C GLN A 50 -10.09 -9.90 0.83
N GLY A 51 -10.18 -9.29 -0.36
CA GLY A 51 -10.90 -8.04 -0.57
C GLY A 51 -10.16 -6.78 -0.11
N LYS A 52 -8.90 -6.89 0.29
CA LYS A 52 -8.05 -5.76 0.66
C LYS A 52 -6.68 -5.89 0.01
N ALA A 53 -6.21 -4.80 -0.60
CA ALA A 53 -4.89 -4.74 -1.22
C ALA A 53 -3.77 -5.11 -0.22
N ILE A 54 -2.94 -6.08 -0.59
CA ILE A 54 -1.66 -6.38 0.06
C ILE A 54 -0.54 -5.97 -0.91
N PRO A 55 0.02 -4.76 -0.80
CA PRO A 55 1.19 -4.38 -1.57
C PRO A 55 2.36 -5.35 -1.39
N ILE A 56 3.16 -5.52 -2.43
CA ILE A 56 4.49 -6.13 -2.28
C ILE A 56 5.34 -5.14 -1.47
N ALA A 57 5.90 -5.60 -0.35
CA ALA A 57 6.87 -4.84 0.44
C ALA A 57 8.23 -4.84 -0.27
N TYR A 58 8.75 -6.00 -0.65
CA TYR A 58 10.01 -6.12 -1.41
C TYR A 58 10.10 -7.49 -2.10
N LYS A 59 11.06 -7.63 -3.03
CA LYS A 59 11.33 -8.89 -3.71
C LYS A 59 12.09 -9.87 -2.81
N GLY A 60 11.82 -11.16 -2.96
CA GLY A 60 12.35 -12.22 -2.10
C GLY A 60 11.44 -12.50 -0.90
N PRO A 61 11.82 -13.46 -0.04
CA PRO A 61 11.04 -13.82 1.14
C PRO A 61 11.07 -12.71 2.20
N CYS A 62 10.03 -12.64 3.03
CA CYS A 62 10.07 -11.82 4.24
C CYS A 62 11.17 -12.30 5.18
N ARG A 63 11.88 -11.34 5.79
CA ARG A 63 12.95 -11.59 6.75
C ARG A 63 12.60 -10.96 8.09
N GLU A 64 12.88 -11.67 9.16
CA GLU A 64 12.79 -11.12 10.51
C GLU A 64 13.82 -9.99 10.69
N GLY A 65 13.43 -8.90 11.36
CA GLY A 65 14.30 -7.72 11.49
C GLY A 65 14.62 -7.03 10.16
N ALA A 66 13.81 -7.20 9.11
CA ALA A 66 13.97 -6.45 7.87
C ALA A 66 13.83 -4.95 8.13
N THR A 67 14.75 -4.16 7.60
CA THR A 67 14.76 -2.69 7.65
C THR A 67 15.29 -2.14 6.33
N CYS A 68 15.20 -0.83 6.12
CA CYS A 68 15.76 -0.21 4.92
C CYS A 68 17.30 -0.27 4.82
N SER A 69 18.02 -0.60 5.90
CA SER A 69 19.47 -0.81 5.82
C SER A 69 19.85 -2.18 5.26
N ASN A 70 18.97 -3.17 5.34
CA ASN A 70 19.26 -4.56 4.91
C ASN A 70 18.38 -5.05 3.75
N VAL A 71 17.34 -4.31 3.36
CA VAL A 71 16.52 -4.55 2.17
C VAL A 71 17.11 -3.84 0.97
N ARG A 72 17.30 -4.58 -0.12
CA ARG A 72 17.73 -4.03 -1.41
C ARG A 72 16.53 -3.92 -2.35
N CYS A 73 16.15 -2.69 -2.66
CA CYS A 73 15.11 -2.41 -3.64
C CYS A 73 15.67 -2.48 -5.07
N GLN A 74 14.78 -2.55 -6.06
CA GLN A 74 15.21 -2.52 -7.47
C GLN A 74 15.67 -1.12 -7.89
N ASP A 75 16.29 -1.03 -9.07
CA ASP A 75 16.70 0.24 -9.66
C ASP A 75 15.56 1.26 -9.66
N ARG A 76 15.85 2.48 -9.21
CA ARG A 76 14.91 3.62 -9.10
C ARG A 76 13.76 3.40 -8.10
N GLN A 77 13.87 2.45 -7.19
CA GLN A 77 12.99 2.35 -6.03
C GLN A 77 13.66 2.91 -4.78
N SER A 78 12.87 3.57 -3.94
CA SER A 78 13.27 4.01 -2.61
C SER A 78 12.74 3.05 -1.57
N CYS A 79 13.51 2.80 -0.52
CA CYS A 79 13.03 2.07 0.64
C CYS A 79 12.44 3.05 1.66
N LEU A 80 11.19 2.84 2.07
CA LEU A 80 10.52 3.59 3.12
C LEU A 80 10.11 2.64 4.25
N MET A 81 10.17 3.11 5.49
CA MET A 81 9.67 2.34 6.63
C MET A 81 8.16 2.56 6.81
N ASP A 82 7.40 1.49 7.00
CA ASP A 82 5.99 1.58 7.41
C ASP A 82 5.94 1.62 8.94
N LEU A 83 5.60 2.80 9.49
CA LEU A 83 5.56 3.01 10.94
C LEU A 83 4.44 2.21 11.63
N ALA A 84 3.41 1.79 10.90
CA ALA A 84 2.32 1.02 11.46
C ALA A 84 2.70 -0.45 11.68
N THR A 85 3.56 -1.00 10.81
CA THR A 85 3.96 -2.42 10.85
C THR A 85 5.41 -2.62 11.24
N GLY A 86 6.22 -1.57 11.28
CA GLY A 86 7.67 -1.63 11.49
C GLY A 86 8.45 -2.26 10.32
N MET A 87 7.84 -2.41 9.14
CA MET A 87 8.45 -3.12 8.01
C MET A 87 8.87 -2.19 6.87
N PRO A 88 9.98 -2.48 6.17
CA PRO A 88 10.41 -1.74 5.00
C PRO A 88 9.54 -2.06 3.78
N ARG A 89 9.29 -1.05 2.95
CA ARG A 89 8.61 -1.16 1.67
C ARG A 89 9.42 -0.46 0.58
N CYS A 90 9.74 -1.20 -0.46
CA CYS A 90 10.30 -0.68 -1.70
C CYS A 90 9.17 -0.07 -2.54
N VAL A 91 9.23 1.24 -2.74
CA VAL A 91 8.24 1.98 -3.52
C VAL A 91 8.92 2.71 -4.68
N SER A 92 8.14 3.01 -5.72
CA SER A 92 8.58 3.86 -6.80
C SER A 92 8.11 5.28 -6.51
N CYS A 93 9.04 6.14 -6.13
CA CYS A 93 8.76 7.55 -5.91
C CYS A 93 8.56 8.25 -7.27
N THR A 94 7.43 8.94 -7.42
CA THR A 94 7.20 9.84 -8.55
C THR A 94 7.30 11.27 -8.04
N SER A 95 7.96 12.14 -8.80
CA SER A 95 7.99 13.59 -8.55
C SER A 95 6.86 14.33 -9.28
N THR A 96 6.07 13.62 -10.10
CA THR A 96 4.98 14.21 -10.87
C THR A 96 3.70 13.40 -10.72
N CYS A 97 2.63 14.08 -10.33
CA CYS A 97 1.29 13.53 -10.24
C CYS A 97 0.46 14.02 -11.42
N ARG A 98 -0.13 13.08 -12.18
CA ARG A 98 -0.92 13.43 -13.37
C ARG A 98 -2.36 13.74 -12.98
N PRO A 99 -3.05 14.70 -13.64
CA PRO A 99 -4.44 15.05 -13.30
C PRO A 99 -5.42 13.87 -13.32
N ARG A 100 -5.18 12.86 -14.17
CA ARG A 100 -5.99 11.63 -14.24
C ARG A 100 -5.89 10.74 -12.99
N GLN A 101 -4.98 11.02 -12.06
CA GLN A 101 -4.79 10.27 -10.80
C GLN A 101 -5.51 10.93 -9.61
N MET A 102 -6.28 12.00 -9.84
CA MET A 102 -7.03 12.72 -8.81
C MET A 102 -8.32 11.99 -8.42
N HIS A 103 -8.17 10.87 -7.72
CA HIS A 103 -9.28 10.04 -7.20
C HIS A 103 -9.84 10.56 -5.85
N GLY A 104 -10.01 11.88 -5.75
CA GLY A 104 -10.61 12.56 -4.60
C GLY A 104 -9.68 12.75 -3.40
N PRO A 105 -10.07 13.63 -2.45
CA PRO A 105 -9.28 13.86 -1.26
C PRO A 105 -9.27 12.60 -0.38
N ILE A 106 -8.13 12.31 0.22
CA ILE A 106 -7.96 11.21 1.16
C ILE A 106 -7.32 11.72 2.45
N CYS A 107 -7.69 11.11 3.57
CA CYS A 107 -7.04 11.36 4.84
C CYS A 107 -5.92 10.33 5.02
N GLY A 108 -4.68 10.79 5.16
CA GLY A 108 -3.53 9.94 5.44
C GLY A 108 -3.49 9.47 6.90
N THR A 109 -2.71 8.42 7.17
CA THR A 109 -2.46 7.92 8.53
C THR A 109 -1.75 8.94 9.42
N ASN A 110 -1.10 9.94 8.84
CA ASN A 110 -0.52 11.08 9.54
C ASN A 110 -1.51 12.22 9.82
N ASN A 111 -2.82 12.01 9.61
CA ASN A 111 -3.89 12.99 9.75
C ASN A 111 -3.77 14.21 8.80
N SER A 112 -3.00 14.11 7.73
CA SER A 112 -2.98 15.11 6.66
C SER A 112 -3.96 14.76 5.55
N THR A 113 -4.62 15.78 5.01
CA THR A 113 -5.49 15.62 3.83
C THR A 113 -4.65 15.75 2.56
N TYR A 114 -4.77 14.80 1.64
CA TYR A 114 -4.12 14.83 0.33
C TYR A 114 -5.15 14.92 -0.77
N HIS A 115 -4.85 15.65 -1.85
CA HIS A 115 -5.73 15.80 -3.01
C HIS A 115 -5.87 14.51 -3.82
N SER A 116 -4.86 13.64 -3.73
CA SER A 116 -4.85 12.32 -4.35
C SER A 116 -3.90 11.38 -3.60
N TRP A 117 -3.99 10.10 -3.93
CA TRP A 117 -3.01 9.11 -3.46
C TRP A 117 -1.59 9.38 -3.95
N CYS A 118 -1.44 9.98 -5.14
CA CYS A 118 -0.13 10.32 -5.67
C CYS A 118 0.57 11.36 -4.80
N ASP A 119 -0.15 12.42 -4.40
CA ASP A 119 0.40 13.46 -3.52
C ASP A 119 0.79 12.89 -2.15
N MET A 120 0.00 11.96 -1.63
CA MET A 120 0.31 11.25 -0.38
C MET A 120 1.57 10.39 -0.50
N MET A 121 1.75 9.70 -1.63
CA MET A 121 2.93 8.88 -1.88
C MET A 121 4.18 9.75 -2.13
N GLN A 122 4.03 10.90 -2.76
CA GLN A 122 5.12 11.87 -2.89
C GLN A 122 5.59 12.34 -1.51
N ASP A 123 4.67 12.75 -0.64
CA ASP A 123 5.01 13.15 0.74
C ASP A 123 5.63 11.99 1.54
N SER A 124 5.16 10.75 1.31
CA SER A 124 5.79 9.54 1.90
C SER A 124 7.26 9.42 1.49
N CYS A 125 7.55 9.66 0.21
CA CYS A 125 8.91 9.61 -0.33
C CYS A 125 9.79 10.75 0.19
N GLU A 126 9.25 11.96 0.29
CA GLU A 126 9.97 13.12 0.84
C GLU A 126 10.31 12.92 2.32
N LYS A 127 9.40 12.32 3.09
CA LYS A 127 9.57 12.11 4.54
C LYS A 127 10.30 10.82 4.92
N GLY A 128 10.44 9.86 4.01
CA GLY A 128 11.15 8.60 4.27
C GLY A 128 10.31 7.50 4.95
N PHE A 129 8.99 7.69 5.09
CA PHE A 129 8.10 6.71 5.70
C PHE A 129 6.78 6.58 4.94
N ILE A 130 6.17 5.40 5.03
CA ILE A 130 4.93 5.09 4.33
C ILE A 130 3.75 5.78 5.03
N ILE A 131 3.01 6.59 4.27
CA ILE A 131 1.71 7.11 4.65
C ILE A 131 0.66 6.28 3.89
N ASN A 132 -0.26 5.65 4.62
CA ASN A 132 -1.37 4.91 4.03
C ASN A 132 -2.66 5.73 4.15
N THR A 133 -3.66 5.42 3.34
CA THR A 133 -4.99 6.02 3.48
C THR A 133 -5.65 5.53 4.78
N LYS A 134 -6.02 6.46 5.65
CA LYS A 134 -6.77 6.21 6.88
C LYS A 134 -8.26 6.06 6.59
N TYR A 135 -8.83 6.99 5.80
CA TYR A 135 -10.20 6.92 5.27
C TYR A 135 -10.35 7.83 4.04
N PRO A 136 -11.33 7.57 3.16
CA PRO A 136 -11.66 8.46 2.04
C PRO A 136 -12.18 9.81 2.53
N GLY A 137 -11.89 10.89 1.82
CA GLY A 137 -12.32 12.25 2.16
C GLY A 137 -11.26 13.05 2.89
N LYS A 138 -11.59 14.28 3.28
CA LYS A 138 -10.70 15.15 4.05
C LYS A 138 -10.59 14.66 5.49
N CYS A 139 -9.43 14.86 6.11
CA CYS A 139 -9.29 14.57 7.53
C CYS A 139 -10.24 15.44 8.35
N VAL A 140 -10.97 14.83 9.28
CA VAL A 140 -11.70 15.59 10.29
C VAL A 140 -10.69 16.18 11.26
N SER A 141 -10.57 17.50 11.30
CA SER A 141 -10.00 18.19 12.45
C SER A 141 -10.85 17.77 13.65
N SER A 142 -10.26 17.15 14.66
CA SER A 142 -10.98 16.70 15.85
C SER A 142 -11.74 17.86 16.49
N ALA A 143 -13.01 17.98 16.14
CA ALA A 143 -14.06 18.51 16.98
C ALA A 143 -15.20 17.50 16.85
N PRO A 144 -15.57 16.77 17.91
CA PRO A 144 -16.83 16.08 17.89
C PRO A 144 -17.90 17.17 17.77
N ALA A 145 -18.66 17.18 16.68
CA ALA A 145 -19.98 17.80 16.69
C ALA A 145 -20.83 16.96 17.65
N VAL A 146 -20.76 17.27 18.95
CA VAL A 146 -21.77 16.87 19.90
C VAL A 146 -23.07 17.45 19.35
N GLN A 147 -23.89 16.59 18.76
CA GLN A 147 -25.26 16.91 18.44
C GLN A 147 -25.93 17.22 19.78
N LYS A 148 -26.11 18.52 20.06
CA LYS A 148 -26.99 18.98 21.12
C LYS A 148 -28.38 18.41 20.85
N LYS A 149 -28.84 17.52 21.71
CA LYS A 149 -30.26 17.32 21.97
C LYS A 149 -30.61 18.09 23.22
#